data_AF-A0A853EHV4-F1
#
_entry.id   AF-A0A853EHV4-F1
#
_cell.length_a   1.000
_cell.length_b   1.000
_cell.length_c   1.000
_cell.angle_alpha   90.00
_cell.angle_beta   90.00
_cell.angle_gamma   90.00
#
_symmetry.space_group_name_H-M   'P 1'
#
loop_
_entity.id
_entity.type
_entity.pdbx_description
1 polymer ?
#
loop_
_entity_poly.entity_id
_entity_poly.type
_entity_poly.pdbx_seq_one_letter_code
_entity_poly.pdbx_strand_id
1 'polypeptide(L)'
;MANRFYLYACREPREGEEPGSGITAVGESRLMLPHAFSVLCSAGPRLVDSAFFSYDDEDEEDEDEALAIESDFAEGLSTLMTFLDRLDSRLASATTIPEGVDGEQIRQQIQETREFFRDPRFDECTHFLLEGSEVYSLSGDPLRDEAERTLEEISDAESTITYVLEGMLPDEHVSPHSRQWYPESPQEIATWLGLDCWSRLVWLMTPQDVAAATDEAEPPAAPSPHEPDPAVPPRTPPAEQASAVPWWTRLLRALRP
;
A
#
# COMPACT_ATOMS: atom_id res chain seq x y z
N MET A 1 6.51 13.50 0.25
CA MET A 1 5.87 12.24 -0.20
C MET A 1 6.06 11.17 0.85
N ALA A 2 5.26 10.11 0.85
CA ALA A 2 5.25 9.13 1.93
C ALA A 2 5.46 7.73 1.33
N ASN A 3 6.69 7.22 1.48
CA ASN A 3 7.20 5.90 1.09
C ASN A 3 6.13 4.80 1.16
N ARG A 4 5.50 4.45 0.04
CA ARG A 4 4.38 3.50 0.00
C ARG A 4 4.46 2.53 -1.17
N PHE A 5 4.03 1.31 -0.90
CA PHE A 5 3.57 0.38 -1.91
C PHE A 5 2.06 0.53 -2.09
N TYR A 6 1.61 0.62 -3.33
CA TYR A 6 0.20 0.58 -3.67
C TYR A 6 -0.07 -0.64 -4.54
N LEU A 7 -1.10 -1.40 -4.17
CA LEU A 7 -1.58 -2.51 -4.98
C LEU A 7 -2.94 -2.16 -5.57
N TYR A 8 -3.04 -2.29 -6.89
CA TYR A 8 -4.25 -2.04 -7.65
C TYR A 8 -4.71 -3.34 -8.33
N ALA A 9 -6.00 -3.61 -8.28
CA ALA A 9 -6.65 -4.53 -9.20
C ALA A 9 -7.20 -3.72 -10.37
N CYS A 10 -6.86 -4.10 -11.59
CA CYS A 10 -7.11 -3.27 -12.75
C CYS A 10 -7.85 -4.08 -13.81
N ARG A 11 -8.72 -3.40 -14.56
CA ARG A 11 -9.28 -3.91 -15.81
C ARG A 11 -8.66 -3.16 -16.99
N GLU A 12 -8.73 -3.76 -18.15
CA GLU A 12 -8.43 -3.05 -19.40
C GLU A 12 -9.33 -1.81 -19.54
N PRO A 13 -8.77 -0.65 -19.95
CA PRO A 13 -9.57 0.52 -20.30
C PRO A 13 -10.52 0.17 -21.44
N ARG A 14 -11.78 0.64 -21.36
CA ARG A 14 -12.71 0.49 -22.49
C ARG A 14 -12.37 1.52 -23.57
N GLU A 15 -12.80 1.26 -24.79
CA GLU A 15 -12.58 2.18 -25.91
C GLU A 15 -13.11 3.59 -25.55
N GLY A 16 -12.23 4.58 -25.58
CA GLY A 16 -12.55 5.97 -25.25
C GLY A 16 -12.43 6.33 -23.76
N GLU A 17 -12.04 5.41 -22.89
CA GLU A 17 -11.68 5.73 -21.50
C GLU A 17 -10.22 6.18 -21.38
N GLU A 18 -9.94 7.02 -20.39
CA GLU A 18 -8.58 7.46 -20.08
C GLU A 18 -7.74 6.31 -19.49
N PRO A 19 -6.42 6.29 -19.73
CA PRO A 19 -5.50 5.41 -19.01
C PRO A 19 -5.71 5.55 -17.49
N GLY A 20 -5.82 4.41 -16.79
CA GLY A 20 -6.06 4.38 -15.34
C GLY A 20 -7.54 4.44 -14.90
N SER A 21 -8.50 4.63 -15.82
CA SER A 21 -9.94 4.55 -15.50
C SER A 21 -10.41 3.17 -15.02
N GLY A 22 -9.65 2.12 -15.36
CA GLY A 22 -9.93 0.72 -15.04
C GLY A 22 -9.47 0.29 -13.65
N ILE A 23 -9.06 1.23 -12.79
CA ILE A 23 -8.37 0.92 -11.54
C ILE A 23 -9.35 0.74 -10.38
N THR A 24 -9.22 -0.39 -9.71
CA THR A 24 -9.83 -0.72 -8.42
C THR A 24 -8.70 -0.91 -7.41
N ALA A 25 -8.38 0.13 -6.60
CA ALA A 25 -7.30 -0.04 -5.64
C ALA A 25 -7.66 -1.06 -4.55
N VAL A 26 -6.67 -1.85 -4.17
CA VAL A 26 -6.81 -3.00 -3.28
C VAL A 26 -6.15 -2.72 -1.93
N GLY A 27 -4.98 -2.09 -1.89
CA GLY A 27 -4.31 -1.80 -0.62
C GLY A 27 -3.14 -0.83 -0.72
N GLU A 28 -2.70 -0.37 0.46
CA GLU A 28 -1.54 0.53 0.66
C GLU A 28 -0.69 0.00 1.82
N SER A 29 0.64 0.03 1.69
CA SER A 29 1.57 -0.25 2.78
C SER A 29 2.68 0.80 2.85
N ARG A 30 3.03 1.26 4.06
CA ARG A 30 3.98 2.39 4.30
C ARG A 30 5.38 1.98 4.74
N LEU A 31 5.63 0.69 4.95
CA LEU A 31 6.83 0.22 5.66
C LEU A 31 7.62 -0.80 4.85
N MET A 32 6.92 -1.66 4.12
CA MET A 32 7.51 -2.74 3.34
C MET A 32 6.47 -3.31 2.36
N LEU A 33 6.93 -4.10 1.40
CA LEU A 33 6.06 -4.88 0.53
C LEU A 33 5.42 -6.02 1.34
N PRO A 34 4.09 -6.03 1.57
CA PRO A 34 3.45 -7.10 2.32
C PRO A 34 3.46 -8.42 1.54
N HIS A 35 3.53 -9.55 2.25
CA HIS A 35 3.56 -10.87 1.60
C HIS A 35 2.33 -11.13 0.73
N ALA A 36 1.13 -10.71 1.15
CA ALA A 36 -0.06 -10.87 0.31
C ALA A 36 0.05 -10.11 -1.01
N PHE A 37 0.76 -8.97 -1.06
CA PHE A 37 0.98 -8.25 -2.32
C PHE A 37 1.94 -9.02 -3.22
N SER A 38 3.05 -9.52 -2.68
CA SER A 38 3.98 -10.37 -3.44
C SER A 38 3.29 -11.62 -3.99
N VAL A 39 2.45 -12.27 -3.19
CA VAL A 39 1.71 -13.47 -3.60
C VAL A 39 0.66 -13.14 -4.67
N LEU A 40 -0.07 -12.03 -4.53
CA LEU A 40 -1.00 -11.58 -5.56
C LEU A 40 -0.28 -11.25 -6.87
N CYS A 41 0.92 -10.67 -6.78
CA CYS A 41 1.68 -10.29 -7.95
C CYS A 41 2.53 -11.41 -8.55
N SER A 42 2.52 -12.63 -8.03
CA SER A 42 3.46 -13.67 -8.47
C SER A 42 3.11 -14.36 -9.78
N ALA A 43 1.93 -14.09 -10.33
CA ALA A 43 1.44 -14.75 -11.52
C ALA A 43 1.91 -14.04 -12.80
N GLY A 44 2.97 -14.57 -13.40
CA GLY A 44 3.57 -14.00 -14.62
C GLY A 44 3.98 -12.53 -14.47
N PRO A 45 4.68 -12.14 -13.39
CA PRO A 45 4.98 -10.74 -13.14
C PRO A 45 5.90 -10.19 -14.22
N ARG A 46 5.70 -8.92 -14.57
CA ARG A 46 6.56 -8.19 -15.50
C ARG A 46 6.67 -6.73 -15.07
N LEU A 47 7.83 -6.14 -15.36
CA LEU A 47 7.99 -4.70 -15.24
C LEU A 47 7.22 -3.99 -16.35
N VAL A 48 6.54 -2.92 -15.95
CA VAL A 48 5.81 -1.99 -16.83
C VAL A 48 6.08 -0.57 -16.36
N ASP A 49 5.78 0.39 -17.23
CA ASP A 49 5.80 1.80 -16.85
C ASP A 49 4.74 2.06 -15.79
N SER A 50 5.07 2.89 -14.81
CA SER A 50 4.13 3.32 -13.78
C SER A 50 2.94 4.02 -14.42
N ALA A 51 1.74 3.71 -13.95
CA ALA A 51 0.53 4.38 -14.41
C ALA A 51 0.30 5.74 -13.71
N PHE A 52 1.07 6.02 -12.64
CA PHE A 52 0.81 7.13 -11.73
C PHE A 52 1.99 8.06 -11.50
N PHE A 53 3.20 7.53 -11.60
CA PHE A 53 4.42 8.27 -11.34
C PHE A 53 5.12 8.53 -12.68
N SER A 54 5.51 9.78 -12.91
CA SER A 54 6.54 10.13 -13.88
C SER A 54 7.63 10.90 -13.15
N TYR A 55 8.88 10.56 -13.42
CA TYR A 55 10.02 11.36 -13.00
C TYR A 55 10.41 12.23 -14.20
N ASP A 56 9.66 13.31 -14.42
CA ASP A 56 10.01 14.34 -15.40
C ASP A 56 11.00 15.33 -14.75
N ASP A 57 12.21 14.88 -14.40
CA ASP A 57 13.30 15.80 -14.05
C ASP A 57 14.13 16.06 -15.31
N GLU A 58 13.96 17.24 -15.90
CA GLU A 58 14.57 17.68 -17.17
C GLU A 58 16.11 17.85 -17.11
N ASP A 59 16.75 17.58 -15.96
CA ASP A 59 18.14 17.96 -15.67
C ASP A 59 19.12 16.79 -15.42
N GLU A 60 18.71 15.52 -15.49
CA GLU A 60 19.62 14.38 -15.31
C GLU A 60 19.60 13.43 -16.51
N GLU A 61 20.79 13.06 -17.01
CA GLU A 61 21.01 12.16 -18.16
C GLU A 61 20.61 10.69 -17.88
N ASP A 62 20.03 10.42 -16.72
CA ASP A 62 19.58 9.11 -16.28
C ASP A 62 18.04 9.09 -16.29
N GLU A 63 17.49 8.61 -17.41
CA GLU A 63 16.06 8.33 -17.61
C GLU A 63 15.60 7.20 -16.67
N ASP A 64 15.55 7.46 -15.37
CA ASP A 64 15.00 6.53 -14.39
C ASP A 64 13.47 6.55 -14.50
N GLU A 65 12.96 5.82 -15.49
CA GLU A 65 11.53 5.60 -15.70
C GLU A 65 10.91 5.10 -14.39
N ALA A 66 9.78 5.69 -14.00
CA ALA A 66 9.00 5.15 -12.89
C ALA A 66 8.45 3.79 -13.31
N LEU A 67 8.78 2.74 -12.56
CA LEU A 67 8.39 1.37 -12.87
C LEU A 67 7.38 0.82 -11.87
N ALA A 68 6.54 -0.07 -12.38
CA ALA A 68 5.56 -0.87 -11.66
C ALA A 68 5.68 -2.35 -12.04
N ILE A 69 5.07 -3.22 -11.25
CA ILE A 69 5.00 -4.65 -11.53
C ILE A 69 3.55 -5.03 -11.85
N GLU A 70 3.32 -5.50 -13.06
CA GLU A 70 2.04 -6.02 -13.52
C GLU A 70 2.03 -7.56 -13.42
N SER A 71 0.89 -8.15 -13.09
CA SER A 71 0.70 -9.61 -13.03
C SER A 71 -0.76 -10.00 -13.32
N ASP A 72 -1.01 -11.28 -13.59
CA ASP A 72 -2.35 -11.80 -13.88
C ASP A 72 -3.26 -11.77 -12.64
N PHE A 73 -4.45 -11.18 -12.77
CA PHE A 73 -5.38 -11.04 -11.65
C PHE A 73 -5.94 -12.39 -11.17
N ALA A 74 -6.40 -13.23 -12.10
CA ALA A 74 -7.12 -14.45 -11.76
C ALA A 74 -6.17 -15.49 -11.15
N GLU A 75 -4.99 -15.66 -11.75
CA GLU A 75 -3.95 -16.57 -11.27
C GLU A 75 -3.31 -16.05 -9.98
N GLY A 76 -3.05 -14.75 -9.87
CA GLY A 76 -2.56 -14.11 -8.64
C GLY A 76 -3.54 -14.30 -7.48
N LEU A 77 -4.83 -14.06 -7.71
CA LEU A 77 -5.87 -14.25 -6.70
C LEU A 77 -6.00 -15.74 -6.30
N SER A 78 -5.95 -16.66 -7.27
CA SER A 78 -5.94 -18.10 -7.00
C SER A 78 -4.75 -18.51 -6.12
N THR A 79 -3.57 -17.93 -6.38
CA THR A 79 -2.35 -18.17 -5.58
C THR A 79 -2.52 -17.64 -4.16
N LEU A 80 -3.07 -16.44 -3.97
CA LEU A 80 -3.40 -15.91 -2.65
C LEU A 80 -4.39 -16.81 -1.91
N MET A 81 -5.47 -17.26 -2.55
CA MET A 81 -6.45 -18.14 -1.90
C MET A 81 -5.81 -19.45 -1.43
N THR A 82 -4.92 -20.02 -2.24
CA THR A 82 -4.15 -21.23 -1.88
C THR A 82 -3.21 -20.95 -0.69
N PHE A 83 -2.53 -19.81 -0.69
CA PHE A 83 -1.70 -19.37 0.44
C PHE A 83 -2.51 -19.25 1.73
N LEU A 84 -3.68 -18.60 1.68
CA LEU A 84 -4.57 -18.44 2.82
C LEU A 84 -5.09 -19.77 3.35
N ASP A 85 -5.42 -20.73 2.47
CA ASP A 85 -5.81 -22.09 2.86
C ASP A 85 -4.68 -22.84 3.58
N ARG A 86 -3.44 -22.71 3.09
CA ARG A 86 -2.27 -23.30 3.74
C ARG A 86 -2.02 -22.66 5.10
N LEU A 87 -2.12 -21.33 5.20
CA LEU A 87 -1.95 -20.61 6.46
C LEU A 87 -3.00 -21.01 7.50
N ASP A 88 -4.28 -21.06 7.12
CA ASP A 88 -5.37 -21.48 8.01
C ASP A 88 -5.20 -22.94 8.46
N SER A 89 -4.87 -23.84 7.53
CA SER A 89 -4.58 -25.25 7.84
C SER A 89 -3.40 -25.37 8.81
N ARG A 90 -2.35 -24.56 8.61
CA ARG A 90 -1.18 -24.54 9.48
C ARG A 90 -1.54 -24.04 10.88
N LEU A 91 -2.28 -22.94 10.99
CA LEU A 91 -2.80 -22.41 12.26
C LEU A 91 -3.68 -23.42 13.00
N ALA A 92 -4.49 -24.21 12.29
CA ALA A 92 -5.33 -25.24 12.89
C ALA A 92 -4.51 -26.45 13.40
N SER A 93 -3.40 -26.77 12.74
CA SER A 93 -2.53 -27.91 13.08
C SER A 93 -1.38 -27.57 14.03
N ALA A 94 -1.09 -26.29 14.24
CA ALA A 94 0.03 -25.83 15.04
C ALA A 94 -0.13 -26.24 16.52
N THR A 95 0.77 -27.09 17.01
CA THR A 95 0.79 -27.50 18.42
C THR A 95 1.28 -26.38 19.34
N THR A 96 2.11 -25.48 18.81
CA THR A 96 2.62 -24.29 19.51
C THR A 96 2.44 -23.08 18.62
N ILE A 97 1.71 -22.09 19.12
CA ILE A 97 1.63 -20.75 18.53
C ILE A 97 2.65 -19.88 19.29
N PRO A 98 3.58 -19.21 18.60
CA PRO A 98 4.57 -18.36 19.27
C PRO A 98 3.92 -17.28 20.15
N GLU A 99 4.61 -16.91 21.23
CA GLU A 99 4.17 -15.82 22.11
C GLU A 99 4.10 -14.52 21.31
N GLY A 100 2.98 -13.79 21.38
CA GLY A 100 2.74 -12.62 20.55
C GLY A 100 2.08 -12.91 19.19
N VAL A 101 1.73 -14.16 18.87
CA VAL A 101 0.90 -14.49 17.71
C VAL A 101 -0.53 -14.75 18.18
N ASP A 102 -1.50 -13.95 17.73
CA ASP A 102 -2.92 -14.22 17.93
C ASP A 102 -3.47 -14.99 16.72
N GLY A 103 -3.49 -16.32 16.84
CA GLY A 103 -3.97 -17.19 15.77
C GLY A 103 -5.45 -16.96 15.41
N GLU A 104 -6.28 -16.50 16.36
CA GLU A 104 -7.70 -16.23 16.07
C GLU A 104 -7.85 -14.91 15.29
N GLN A 105 -7.09 -13.88 15.67
CA GLN A 105 -7.03 -12.64 14.89
C GLN A 105 -6.56 -12.89 13.46
N ILE A 106 -5.53 -13.72 13.25
CA ILE A 106 -5.07 -14.04 11.90
C ILE A 106 -6.14 -14.79 11.12
N ARG A 107 -6.85 -15.76 11.74
CA ARG A 107 -7.98 -16.44 11.06
C ARG A 107 -9.10 -15.48 10.69
N GLN A 108 -9.41 -14.52 11.55
CA GLN A 108 -10.38 -13.48 11.23
C GLN A 108 -9.93 -12.67 10.01
N GLN A 109 -8.67 -12.25 9.96
CA GLN A 109 -8.13 -11.50 8.82
C GLN A 109 -8.07 -12.33 7.53
N ILE A 110 -7.82 -13.64 7.62
CA ILE A 110 -7.95 -14.56 6.48
C ILE A 110 -9.38 -14.55 5.94
N GLN A 111 -10.39 -14.62 6.82
CA GLN A 111 -11.80 -14.56 6.43
C GLN A 111 -12.16 -13.21 5.80
N GLU A 112 -11.75 -12.10 6.42
CA GLU A 112 -11.98 -10.74 5.91
C GLU A 112 -11.34 -10.54 4.53
N THR A 113 -10.14 -11.05 4.33
CA THR A 113 -9.45 -11.02 3.01
C THR A 113 -10.25 -11.80 1.96
N ARG A 114 -10.72 -13.01 2.30
CA ARG A 114 -11.56 -13.82 1.41
C ARG A 114 -12.86 -13.12 1.06
N GLU A 115 -13.49 -12.48 2.02
CA GLU A 115 -14.72 -11.73 1.81
C GLU A 115 -14.50 -10.49 0.95
N PHE A 116 -13.39 -9.78 1.15
CA PHE A 116 -13.01 -8.63 0.35
C PHE A 116 -12.94 -8.98 -1.14
N PHE A 117 -12.21 -10.03 -1.52
CA PHE A 117 -12.05 -10.43 -2.92
C PHE A 117 -13.27 -11.14 -3.53
N ARG A 118 -14.34 -11.38 -2.75
CA ARG A 118 -15.63 -11.84 -3.29
C ARG A 118 -16.54 -10.71 -3.75
N ASP A 119 -16.11 -9.46 -3.57
CA ASP A 119 -16.87 -8.30 -4.02
C ASP A 119 -16.97 -8.29 -5.56
N PRO A 120 -18.18 -8.18 -6.15
CA PRO A 120 -18.38 -8.18 -7.61
C PRO A 120 -17.61 -7.09 -8.37
N ARG A 121 -17.11 -6.05 -7.69
CA ARG A 121 -16.26 -5.03 -8.32
C ARG A 121 -14.99 -5.60 -8.96
N PHE A 122 -14.57 -6.80 -8.55
CA PHE A 122 -13.39 -7.48 -9.08
C PHE A 122 -13.69 -8.36 -10.30
N ASP A 123 -14.96 -8.54 -10.69
CA ASP A 123 -15.35 -9.47 -11.77
C ASP A 123 -14.77 -9.10 -13.14
N GLU A 124 -14.46 -7.82 -13.36
CA GLU A 124 -13.87 -7.31 -14.62
C GLU A 124 -12.35 -7.13 -14.55
N CYS A 125 -11.71 -7.37 -13.40
CA CYS A 125 -10.27 -7.18 -13.25
C CYS A 125 -9.49 -8.24 -14.04
N THR A 126 -8.45 -7.78 -14.74
CA THR A 126 -7.59 -8.61 -15.60
C THR A 126 -6.18 -8.71 -15.07
N HIS A 127 -5.69 -7.69 -14.36
CA HIS A 127 -4.34 -7.68 -13.82
C HIS A 127 -4.28 -7.05 -12.43
N PHE A 128 -3.21 -7.35 -11.69
CA PHE A 128 -2.74 -6.51 -10.60
C PHE A 128 -1.63 -5.59 -11.09
N LEU A 129 -1.58 -4.38 -10.53
CA LEU A 129 -0.48 -3.43 -10.71
C LEU A 129 0.05 -3.05 -9.32
N LEU A 130 1.33 -3.33 -9.08
CA LEU A 130 2.05 -2.96 -7.87
C LEU A 130 2.96 -1.78 -8.16
N GLU A 131 2.64 -0.65 -7.55
CA GLU A 131 3.42 0.58 -7.62
C GLU A 131 4.33 0.67 -6.40
N GLY A 132 5.64 0.71 -6.63
CA GLY A 132 6.67 0.78 -5.60
C GLY A 132 7.67 1.92 -5.80
N SER A 133 7.50 2.77 -6.82
CA SER A 133 8.52 3.75 -7.25
C SER A 133 8.95 4.71 -6.13
N GLU A 134 8.01 5.14 -5.27
CA GLU A 134 8.33 5.96 -4.08
C GLU A 134 9.27 5.21 -3.11
N VAL A 135 9.14 3.89 -2.98
CA VAL A 135 10.01 3.08 -2.12
C VAL A 135 11.34 2.79 -2.82
N TYR A 136 11.30 2.50 -4.11
CA TYR A 136 12.50 2.23 -4.90
C TYR A 136 13.47 3.42 -4.89
N SER A 137 12.95 4.64 -4.94
CA SER A 137 13.76 5.86 -4.87
C SER A 137 14.56 6.07 -3.56
N LEU A 138 14.31 5.24 -2.54
CA LEU A 138 14.96 5.37 -1.22
C LEU A 138 16.18 4.48 -1.06
N SER A 139 16.34 3.45 -1.89
CA SER A 139 17.47 2.51 -1.78
C SER A 139 18.81 3.19 -2.08
N GLY A 140 18.77 4.28 -2.86
CA GLY A 140 19.97 4.94 -3.39
C GLY A 140 20.61 4.18 -4.55
N ASP A 141 20.00 3.06 -4.95
CA ASP A 141 20.30 2.30 -6.16
C ASP A 141 19.39 2.80 -7.31
N PRO A 142 19.73 2.54 -8.58
CA PRO A 142 18.86 2.87 -9.71
C PRO A 142 17.47 2.26 -9.56
N LEU A 143 16.41 3.00 -9.93
CA LEU A 143 15.02 2.55 -9.77
C LEU A 143 14.77 1.20 -10.44
N ARG A 144 15.34 1.01 -11.62
CA ARG A 144 15.22 -0.22 -12.40
C ARG A 144 15.84 -1.42 -11.68
N ASP A 145 17.01 -1.27 -11.08
CA ASP A 145 17.68 -2.37 -10.37
C ASP A 145 16.86 -2.82 -9.15
N GLU A 146 16.28 -1.87 -8.41
CA GLU A 146 15.42 -2.17 -7.27
C GLU A 146 14.09 -2.80 -7.68
N ALA A 147 13.51 -2.32 -8.78
CA ALA A 147 12.29 -2.89 -9.35
C ALA A 147 12.54 -4.31 -9.90
N GLU A 148 13.69 -4.55 -10.53
CA GLU A 148 14.11 -5.88 -11.00
C GLU A 148 14.35 -6.83 -9.82
N ARG A 149 15.01 -6.38 -8.74
CA ARG A 149 15.16 -7.18 -7.52
C ARG A 149 13.80 -7.53 -6.91
N THR A 150 12.90 -6.55 -6.82
CA THR A 150 11.54 -6.78 -6.32
C THR A 150 10.79 -7.77 -7.21
N LEU A 151 10.94 -7.66 -8.53
CA LEU A 151 10.35 -8.60 -9.49
C LEU A 151 10.88 -10.02 -9.28
N GLU A 152 12.19 -10.19 -9.07
CA GLU A 152 12.80 -11.49 -8.79
C GLU A 152 12.25 -12.11 -7.50
N GLU A 153 12.13 -11.31 -6.43
CA GLU A 153 11.55 -11.74 -5.16
C GLU A 153 10.07 -12.17 -5.29
N ILE A 154 9.28 -11.39 -6.04
CA ILE A 154 7.87 -11.70 -6.31
C ILE A 154 7.71 -12.95 -7.17
N SER A 155 8.61 -13.15 -8.13
CA SER A 155 8.60 -14.32 -9.02
C SER A 155 8.81 -15.63 -8.26
N ASP A 156 9.46 -15.59 -7.10
CA ASP A 156 9.65 -16.74 -6.21
C ASP A 156 8.65 -16.76 -5.04
N ALA A 157 7.37 -16.61 -5.36
CA ALA A 157 6.32 -16.59 -4.35
C ALA A 157 6.22 -17.87 -3.52
N GLU A 158 6.61 -19.03 -4.04
CA GLU A 158 6.56 -20.25 -3.22
C GLU A 158 7.65 -20.30 -2.15
N SER A 159 8.84 -19.74 -2.42
CA SER A 159 9.82 -19.53 -1.35
C SER A 159 9.29 -18.54 -0.31
N THR A 160 8.60 -17.49 -0.73
CA THR A 160 7.95 -16.52 0.18
C THR A 160 6.88 -17.20 1.05
N ILE A 161 5.98 -17.98 0.44
CA ILE A 161 4.94 -18.73 1.14
C ILE A 161 5.55 -19.72 2.12
N THR A 162 6.57 -20.48 1.69
CA THR A 162 7.26 -21.46 2.53
C THR A 162 7.93 -20.77 3.71
N TYR A 163 8.67 -19.69 3.46
CA TYR A 163 9.32 -18.89 4.50
C TYR A 163 8.33 -18.40 5.56
N VAL A 164 7.18 -17.87 5.13
CA VAL A 164 6.12 -17.39 6.03
C VAL A 164 5.54 -18.54 6.85
N LEU A 165 5.18 -19.65 6.21
CA LEU A 165 4.55 -20.79 6.90
C LEU A 165 5.49 -21.47 7.89
N GLU A 166 6.78 -21.62 7.54
CA GLU A 166 7.79 -22.24 8.41
C GLU A 166 8.29 -21.28 9.50
N GLY A 167 8.45 -19.99 9.19
CA GLY A 167 8.93 -18.98 10.11
C GLY A 167 7.91 -18.60 11.18
N MET A 168 6.65 -18.36 10.78
CA MET A 168 5.61 -17.95 11.72
C MET A 168 5.10 -19.10 12.60
N LEU A 169 5.07 -20.33 12.08
CA LEU A 169 4.51 -21.51 12.75
C LEU A 169 5.50 -22.68 12.66
N PRO A 170 6.65 -22.61 13.35
CA PRO A 170 7.65 -23.65 13.29
C PRO A 170 7.09 -24.97 13.85
N ASP A 171 7.43 -26.09 13.22
CA ASP A 171 7.25 -27.39 13.87
C ASP A 171 8.14 -27.45 15.13
N GLU A 172 7.73 -28.26 16.11
CA GLU A 172 8.35 -28.42 17.45
C GLU A 172 9.86 -28.77 17.46
N HIS A 173 10.50 -28.84 16.29
CA HIS A 173 11.89 -29.24 16.10
C HIS A 173 12.80 -28.13 15.55
N VAL A 174 12.29 -26.92 15.30
CA VAL A 174 13.14 -25.80 14.87
C VAL A 174 13.85 -25.19 16.08
N SER A 175 15.17 -25.31 16.11
CA SER A 175 16.02 -24.87 17.22
C SER A 175 15.82 -23.37 17.52
N PRO A 176 15.78 -22.95 18.80
CA PRO A 176 15.60 -21.55 19.18
C PRO A 176 16.66 -20.57 18.63
N HIS A 177 17.73 -21.08 18.04
CA HIS A 177 18.88 -20.31 17.57
C HIS A 177 18.82 -19.99 16.07
N SER A 178 17.83 -20.51 15.32
CA SER A 178 17.48 -20.04 13.97
C SER A 178 16.36 -18.99 14.00
N ARG A 179 15.91 -18.59 15.19
CA ARG A 179 14.82 -17.62 15.44
C ARG A 179 15.29 -16.18 15.27
N GLN A 180 15.86 -15.84 14.12
CA GLN A 180 16.44 -14.50 13.94
C GLN A 180 15.39 -13.40 13.81
N TRP A 181 14.11 -13.75 13.67
CA TRP A 181 13.07 -12.78 13.43
C TRP A 181 11.70 -13.32 13.86
N TYR A 182 11.21 -12.85 15.02
CA TYR A 182 9.81 -13.01 15.41
C TYR A 182 9.21 -11.61 15.59
N PRO A 183 8.06 -11.33 14.97
CA PRO A 183 7.33 -10.10 15.24
C PRO A 183 7.01 -9.98 16.73
N GLU A 184 7.15 -8.77 17.25
CA GLU A 184 6.98 -8.46 18.68
C GLU A 184 5.50 -8.38 19.06
N SER A 185 4.59 -8.36 18.08
CA SER A 185 3.14 -8.29 18.30
C SER A 185 2.30 -8.96 17.20
N PRO A 186 1.04 -9.35 17.49
CA PRO A 186 0.11 -9.87 16.50
C PRO A 186 -0.17 -8.88 15.36
N GLN A 187 -0.17 -7.58 15.68
CA GLN A 187 -0.41 -6.51 14.71
C GLN A 187 0.74 -6.40 13.71
N GLU A 188 1.97 -6.65 14.15
CA GLU A 188 3.13 -6.68 13.26
C GLU A 188 3.02 -7.85 12.28
N ILE A 189 2.60 -9.04 12.74
CA ILE A 189 2.33 -10.18 11.85
C ILE A 189 1.30 -9.82 10.78
N ALA A 190 0.18 -9.23 11.19
CA ALA A 190 -0.88 -8.85 10.26
C ALA A 190 -0.38 -7.85 9.20
N THR A 191 0.42 -6.87 9.65
CA THR A 191 1.03 -5.84 8.78
C THR A 191 1.99 -6.48 7.78
N TRP A 192 2.82 -7.43 8.22
CA TRP A 192 3.78 -8.14 7.36
C TRP A 192 3.09 -9.06 6.35
N LEU A 193 2.06 -9.78 6.80
CA LEU A 193 1.22 -10.57 5.90
C LEU A 193 0.44 -9.69 4.93
N GLY A 194 0.09 -8.47 5.31
CA GLY A 194 -0.74 -7.57 4.52
C GLY A 194 -2.20 -8.00 4.46
N LEU A 195 -2.72 -8.64 5.51
CA LEU A 195 -4.13 -9.05 5.54
C LEU A 195 -5.06 -7.94 6.08
N ASP A 196 -4.49 -6.87 6.63
CA ASP A 196 -5.20 -5.71 7.18
C ASP A 196 -5.04 -4.43 6.35
N CYS A 197 -4.28 -4.48 5.25
CA CYS A 197 -3.99 -3.33 4.40
C CYS A 197 -5.02 -3.14 3.26
N TRP A 198 -6.11 -3.91 3.27
CA TRP A 198 -7.16 -3.82 2.26
C TRP A 198 -7.96 -2.53 2.41
N SER A 199 -7.87 -1.66 1.40
CA SER A 199 -8.64 -0.42 1.38
C SER A 199 -9.97 -0.62 0.65
N ARG A 200 -11.07 -0.30 1.34
CA ARG A 200 -12.35 -0.01 0.68
C ARG A 200 -12.44 1.44 0.18
N LEU A 201 -11.46 2.27 0.55
CA LEU A 201 -11.48 3.73 0.44
C LEU A 201 -10.53 4.25 -0.66
N VAL A 202 -10.58 3.67 -1.85
CA VAL A 202 -9.95 4.33 -3.00
C VAL A 202 -10.98 4.48 -4.09
N TRP A 203 -11.82 5.49 -3.92
CA TRP A 203 -12.40 6.28 -5.01
C TRP A 203 -12.74 7.64 -4.43
N LEU A 204 -12.02 8.66 -4.88
CA LEU A 204 -12.40 10.07 -5.00
C LEU A 204 -11.09 10.78 -5.31
N MET A 205 -10.60 10.70 -6.54
CA MET A 205 -10.16 11.86 -7.30
C MET A 205 -9.82 11.36 -8.71
N THR A 206 -10.77 11.49 -9.64
CA THR A 206 -10.37 11.64 -11.03
C THR A 206 -9.51 12.91 -11.16
N PRO A 207 -8.65 13.05 -12.17
CA PRO A 207 -7.94 14.31 -12.41
C PRO A 207 -8.89 15.54 -12.47
N GLN A 208 -10.15 15.32 -12.87
CA GLN A 208 -11.21 16.34 -12.89
C GLN A 208 -11.71 16.73 -11.49
N ASP A 209 -11.77 15.79 -10.54
CA ASP A 209 -12.13 16.09 -9.14
C ASP A 209 -11.02 16.88 -8.42
N VAL A 210 -9.76 16.67 -8.79
CA VAL A 210 -8.61 17.49 -8.34
C VAL A 210 -8.77 18.94 -8.80
N ALA A 211 -9.12 19.12 -10.09
CA ALA A 211 -9.30 20.45 -10.69
C ALA A 211 -10.52 21.21 -10.11
N ALA A 212 -11.65 20.52 -9.90
CA ALA A 212 -12.85 21.11 -9.32
C ALA A 212 -12.64 21.55 -7.85
N ALA A 213 -11.91 20.78 -7.06
CA ALA A 213 -11.60 21.13 -5.67
C ALA A 213 -10.66 22.33 -5.52
N THR A 214 -9.89 22.66 -6.57
CA THR A 214 -8.99 23.83 -6.59
C THR A 214 -9.65 25.13 -7.01
N ASP A 215 -10.81 25.08 -7.67
CA ASP A 215 -11.50 26.27 -8.21
C ASP A 215 -12.52 26.87 -7.22
N GLU A 216 -13.06 26.08 -6.27
CA GLU A 216 -14.03 26.59 -5.27
C GLU A 216 -13.37 27.23 -4.02
N ALA A 217 -12.04 27.22 -3.90
CA ALA A 217 -11.34 27.84 -2.77
C ALA A 217 -11.05 29.32 -3.03
N GLU A 218 -12.09 30.15 -3.14
CA GLU A 218 -11.92 31.62 -3.12
C GLU A 218 -11.42 32.02 -1.71
N PRO A 219 -10.22 32.64 -1.58
CA PRO A 219 -9.68 32.96 -0.26
C PRO A 219 -10.55 34.02 0.42
N PRO A 220 -10.84 33.90 1.73
CA PRO A 220 -11.55 34.95 2.44
C PRO A 220 -10.75 36.26 2.38
N ALA A 221 -11.43 37.34 2.04
CA ALA A 221 -10.84 38.68 1.89
C ALA A 221 -10.00 39.05 3.12
N ALA A 222 -8.78 39.54 2.86
CA ALA A 222 -7.82 39.91 3.89
C ALA A 222 -8.41 40.98 4.85
N PRO A 223 -8.25 40.82 6.17
CA PRO A 223 -8.68 41.85 7.12
C PRO A 223 -7.79 43.10 6.98
N SER A 224 -8.43 44.27 6.96
CA SER A 224 -7.78 45.57 6.85
C SER A 224 -6.81 45.84 8.02
N PRO A 225 -5.71 46.56 7.79
CA PRO A 225 -4.72 46.82 8.82
C PRO A 225 -5.23 47.88 9.81
N HIS A 226 -5.33 47.51 11.09
CA HIS A 226 -5.52 48.46 12.18
C HIS A 226 -4.17 48.78 12.84
N GLU A 227 -3.89 50.07 13.03
CA GLU A 227 -2.72 50.61 13.73
C GLU A 227 -2.59 50.09 15.18
N PRO A 228 -1.36 49.93 15.72
CA PRO A 228 -1.15 49.47 17.08
C PRO A 228 -1.14 50.63 18.08
N ASP A 229 -1.87 50.47 19.20
CA ASP A 229 -1.74 51.30 20.40
C ASP A 229 -1.39 50.39 21.61
N PRO A 230 -0.69 50.89 22.65
CA PRO A 230 0.25 50.08 23.43
C PRO A 230 -0.33 49.42 24.69
N ALA A 231 0.30 48.28 25.03
CA ALA A 231 0.51 47.72 26.36
C ALA A 231 -0.73 47.40 27.24
N VAL A 232 -1.22 46.17 27.11
CA VAL A 232 -1.95 45.43 28.16
C VAL A 232 -1.36 44.01 28.24
N PRO A 233 -1.04 43.47 29.43
CA PRO A 233 -0.45 42.13 29.56
C PRO A 233 -1.48 41.03 29.20
N PRO A 234 -1.06 39.93 28.55
CA PRO A 234 -2.01 38.94 28.04
C PRO A 234 -2.67 38.16 29.18
N ARG A 235 -4.00 38.17 29.19
CA ARG A 235 -4.81 37.15 29.86
C ARG A 235 -4.81 35.89 29.00
N THR A 236 -4.54 34.75 29.60
CA THR A 236 -4.63 33.42 28.98
C THR A 236 -6.03 33.20 28.41
N PRO A 237 -6.20 32.94 27.10
CA PRO A 237 -7.49 32.55 26.55
C PRO A 237 -7.78 31.06 26.83
N PRO A 238 -9.05 30.65 26.95
CA PRO A 238 -9.41 29.23 27.04
C PRO A 238 -9.13 28.53 25.71
N ALA A 239 -8.83 27.24 25.79
CA ALA A 239 -8.53 26.37 24.65
C ALA A 239 -9.59 26.50 23.54
N GLU A 240 -9.23 27.20 22.46
CA GLU A 240 -9.98 27.15 21.20
C GLU A 240 -9.91 25.74 20.64
N GLN A 241 -11.08 25.22 20.27
CA GLN A 241 -11.22 24.09 19.38
C GLN A 241 -10.53 24.44 18.06
N ALA A 242 -9.28 24.01 17.92
CA ALA A 242 -8.63 23.95 16.62
C ALA A 242 -9.43 22.96 15.77
N SER A 243 -10.23 23.51 14.84
CA SER A 243 -10.69 22.78 13.66
C SER A 243 -9.47 22.12 13.04
N ALA A 244 -9.35 20.81 13.24
CA ALA A 244 -8.28 20.00 12.69
C ALA A 244 -8.51 19.88 11.18
N VAL A 245 -8.04 20.89 10.46
CA VAL A 245 -7.90 20.83 9.00
C VAL A 245 -7.02 19.60 8.71
N PRO A 246 -7.55 18.56 8.03
CA PRO A 246 -6.84 17.31 7.85
C PRO A 246 -5.50 17.51 7.16
N TRP A 247 -4.46 16.80 7.59
CA TRP A 247 -3.07 16.99 7.16
C TRP A 247 -2.87 16.89 5.63
N TRP A 248 -3.75 16.21 4.90
CA TRP A 248 -3.73 16.10 3.44
C TRP A 248 -3.98 17.45 2.73
N THR A 249 -4.73 18.38 3.33
CA THR A 249 -4.90 19.74 2.77
C THR A 249 -3.61 20.56 2.78
N ARG A 250 -2.64 20.22 3.65
CA ARG A 250 -1.31 20.84 3.65
C ARG A 250 -0.40 20.24 2.59
N LEU A 251 -0.61 18.97 2.23
CA LEU A 251 0.10 18.29 1.15
C LEU A 251 -0.27 18.89 -0.22
N LEU A 252 -1.56 19.21 -0.43
CA LEU A 252 -2.06 19.83 -1.66
C LEU A 252 -1.57 21.28 -1.88
N ARG A 253 -1.17 21.99 -0.81
CA ARG A 253 -0.57 23.34 -0.93
C ARG A 253 0.90 23.34 -1.30
N ALA A 254 1.59 22.21 -1.10
CA ALA A 254 3.02 22.08 -1.38
C ALA A 254 3.32 21.65 -2.83
N LEU A 255 2.30 21.31 -3.61
CA LEU A 255 2.40 20.82 -4.99
C LEU A 255 1.88 21.83 -6.03
N ARG A 256 1.88 23.13 -5.71
CA ARG A 256 1.73 24.18 -6.73
C ARG A 256 3.12 24.65 -7.19
N PRO A 257 3.34 24.92 -8.49
CA PRO A 257 4.44 25.78 -8.93
C PRO A 257 4.27 27.22 -8.42
#